data_AF-A0A183U6Z3-F1
#
_entry.id   AF-A0A183U6Z3-F1
#
_cell.length_a   1.000
_cell.length_b   1.000
_cell.length_c   1.000
_cell.angle_alpha   90.00
_cell.angle_beta   90.00
_cell.angle_gamma   90.00
#
_symmetry.space_group_name_H-M   'P 1'
#
loop_
_entity.id
_entity.type
_entity.pdbx_description
1 polymer ?
#
loop_
_entity_poly.entity_id
_entity_poly.type
_entity_poly.pdbx_seq_one_letter_code
_entity_poly.pdbx_strand_id
1 'polypeptide(L)'
;MKILLLISFATVAFAAEPSKDVVIKQCAVSVGGVQRPSVAPSLCKNTYADVPCSYLYPVSDNSSHSNASENFLVSNRCYSGPLQPYAKLCSSQCALCCEEPEYNCTDSNV
;
A
#
# COMPACT_ATOMS: atom_id res chain seq x y z
N MET A 1 -40.16 30.39 -27.27
CA MET A 1 -38.80 30.35 -26.69
C MET A 1 -38.63 29.02 -25.98
N LYS A 2 -37.73 28.15 -26.44
CA LYS A 2 -37.36 26.86 -25.80
C LYS A 2 -35.88 26.95 -25.46
N ILE A 3 -35.56 27.02 -24.17
CA ILE A 3 -34.18 27.15 -23.68
C ILE A 3 -33.56 25.75 -23.67
N LEU A 4 -32.51 25.55 -24.46
CA LEU A 4 -31.64 24.36 -24.40
C LEU A 4 -30.81 24.40 -23.11
N LEU A 5 -30.97 23.39 -22.25
CA LEU A 5 -30.04 23.10 -21.17
C LEU A 5 -28.99 22.11 -21.68
N LEU A 6 -27.82 22.62 -22.08
CA LEU A 6 -26.63 21.83 -22.35
C LEU A 6 -25.95 21.51 -21.03
N ILE A 7 -26.16 20.31 -20.51
CA ILE A 7 -25.44 19.79 -19.34
C ILE A 7 -24.09 19.27 -19.85
N SER A 8 -23.06 20.11 -19.74
CA SER A 8 -21.67 19.72 -19.96
C SER A 8 -21.17 18.87 -18.79
N PHE A 9 -21.11 17.55 -18.99
CA PHE A 9 -20.41 16.64 -18.08
C PHE A 9 -18.90 16.86 -18.24
N ALA A 10 -18.30 17.58 -17.29
CA ALA A 10 -16.85 17.66 -17.17
C ALA A 10 -16.34 16.27 -16.74
N THR A 11 -15.80 15.50 -17.69
CA THR A 11 -15.07 14.27 -17.38
C THR A 11 -13.78 14.65 -16.66
N VAL A 12 -13.76 14.48 -15.34
CA VAL A 12 -12.53 14.61 -14.56
C VAL A 12 -11.64 13.43 -14.92
N ALA A 13 -10.70 13.64 -15.83
CA ALA A 13 -9.68 12.66 -16.13
C ALA A 13 -8.72 12.59 -14.92
N PHE A 14 -8.97 11.64 -14.01
CA PHE A 14 -7.98 11.26 -13.02
C PHE A 14 -6.83 10.60 -13.77
N ALA A 15 -5.81 11.39 -14.13
CA ALA A 15 -4.54 10.83 -14.55
C ALA A 15 -3.99 10.06 -13.35
N ALA A 16 -4.16 8.73 -13.38
CA ALA A 16 -3.52 7.87 -12.41
C ALA A 16 -2.01 8.01 -12.61
N GLU A 17 -1.37 8.81 -11.75
CA GLU A 17 0.09 8.92 -11.76
C GLU A 17 0.66 7.50 -11.68
N PRO A 18 1.68 7.16 -12.50
CA PRO A 18 2.32 5.86 -12.40
C PRO A 18 2.82 5.72 -10.97
N SER A 19 2.39 4.67 -10.29
CA SER A 19 2.82 4.40 -8.92
C SER A 19 4.32 4.17 -8.94
N LYS A 20 5.09 5.10 -8.37
CA LYS A 20 6.50 4.88 -8.11
C LYS A 20 6.65 3.98 -6.90
N ASP A 21 7.63 3.09 -6.95
CA ASP A 21 8.03 2.33 -5.77
C ASP A 21 8.74 3.26 -4.79
N VAL A 22 8.45 3.09 -3.52
CA VAL A 22 9.02 3.87 -2.43
C VAL A 22 9.53 2.95 -1.34
N VAL A 23 10.57 3.40 -0.63
CA VAL A 23 11.04 2.72 0.58
C VAL A 23 9.92 2.67 1.60
N ILE A 24 9.75 1.51 2.24
CA ILE A 24 8.78 1.31 3.31
C ILE A 24 8.97 2.34 4.44
N LYS A 25 7.86 2.95 4.88
CA LYS A 25 7.84 3.96 5.95
C LYS A 25 7.02 3.50 7.16
N GLN A 26 5.80 3.03 6.92
CA GLN A 26 4.95 2.44 7.94
C GLN A 26 5.37 1.00 8.20
N CYS A 27 5.24 0.54 9.45
CA CYS A 27 5.76 -0.76 9.90
C CYS A 27 7.27 -0.98 9.66
N ALA A 28 8.05 0.07 9.40
CA ALA A 28 9.46 -0.07 9.07
C ALA A 28 10.35 -0.11 10.33
N VAL A 29 11.31 -1.02 10.34
CA VAL A 29 12.43 -1.09 11.28
C VAL A 29 13.75 -1.03 10.51
N SER A 30 14.78 -0.46 11.13
CA SER A 30 16.11 -0.42 10.53
C SER A 30 16.88 -1.69 10.91
N VAL A 31 17.31 -2.46 9.92
CA VAL A 31 18.12 -3.68 10.09
C VAL A 31 19.36 -3.51 9.23
N GLY A 32 20.55 -3.46 9.84
CA GLY A 32 21.79 -3.27 9.09
C GLY A 32 21.85 -1.97 8.27
N GLY A 33 21.11 -0.93 8.68
CA GLY A 33 21.07 0.36 8.00
C GLY A 33 20.07 0.46 6.83
N VAL A 34 19.29 -0.60 6.56
CA VAL A 34 18.19 -0.57 5.58
C VAL A 34 16.83 -0.73 6.27
N GLN A 35 15.81 -0.17 5.64
CA GLN A 35 14.43 -0.22 6.12
C GLN A 35 13.76 -1.53 5.69
N ARG A 36 13.30 -2.29 6.68
CA ARG A 36 12.60 -3.57 6.53
C ARG A 36 11.26 -3.53 7.24
N PRO A 37 10.26 -4.30 6.83
CA PRO A 37 9.04 -4.44 7.59
C PRO A 37 9.33 -5.14 8.93
N SER A 38 8.73 -4.64 10.02
CA SER A 38 8.82 -5.20 11.37
C SER A 38 8.18 -6.58 11.48
N VAL A 39 7.16 -6.82 10.65
CA VAL A 39 6.46 -8.08 10.52
C VAL A 39 6.56 -8.51 9.07
N ALA A 40 7.04 -9.73 8.81
CA ALA A 40 7.21 -10.21 7.45
C ALA A 40 5.86 -10.14 6.67
N PRO A 41 5.82 -9.56 5.46
CA PRO A 41 4.57 -9.33 4.74
C PRO A 41 3.79 -10.61 4.41
N SER A 42 4.48 -11.76 4.39
CA SER A 42 3.88 -13.08 4.17
C SER A 42 3.13 -13.64 5.39
N LEU A 43 3.22 -13.01 6.55
CA LEU A 43 2.58 -13.49 7.78
C LEU A 43 1.11 -13.06 7.86
N CYS A 44 0.77 -11.89 7.34
CA CYS A 44 -0.61 -11.45 7.25
C CYS A 44 -1.23 -11.72 5.87
N LYS A 45 -2.53 -11.45 5.73
CA LYS A 45 -3.29 -11.71 4.51
C LYS A 45 -3.92 -10.46 3.93
N ASN A 46 -4.01 -10.44 2.60
CA ASN A 46 -4.88 -9.50 1.91
C ASN A 46 -6.34 -9.92 2.10
N THR A 47 -7.18 -8.99 2.52
CA THR A 47 -8.63 -9.18 2.75
C THR A 47 -9.50 -8.44 1.74
N TYR A 48 -8.91 -7.59 0.88
CA TYR A 48 -9.62 -6.94 -0.20
C TYR A 48 -10.10 -7.99 -1.23
N ALA A 49 -11.41 -8.15 -1.35
CA ALA A 49 -12.02 -9.26 -2.09
C ALA A 49 -12.26 -8.97 -3.58
N ASP A 50 -12.47 -7.70 -3.94
CA ASP A 50 -12.98 -7.34 -5.27
C ASP A 50 -11.89 -7.42 -6.36
N VAL A 51 -10.65 -7.07 -6.01
CA VAL A 51 -9.52 -6.99 -6.93
C VAL A 51 -8.26 -7.49 -6.24
N PRO A 52 -7.41 -8.32 -6.88
CA PRO A 52 -6.14 -8.72 -6.32
C PRO A 52 -5.29 -7.51 -5.91
N CYS A 53 -4.80 -7.49 -4.68
CA CYS A 53 -4.01 -6.37 -4.16
C CYS A 53 -2.75 -6.08 -4.98
N SER A 54 -2.15 -7.09 -5.60
CA SER A 54 -1.00 -6.93 -6.52
C SER A 54 -1.31 -6.06 -7.74
N TYR A 55 -2.58 -5.99 -8.16
CA TYR A 55 -3.02 -5.12 -9.25
C TYR A 55 -3.24 -3.68 -8.78
N LEU A 56 -3.74 -3.50 -7.54
CA LEU A 56 -3.98 -2.18 -6.96
C LEU A 56 -2.68 -1.49 -6.54
N TYR A 57 -1.77 -2.26 -5.95
CA TYR A 57 -0.49 -1.82 -5.40
C TYR A 57 0.68 -2.56 -6.07
N PRO A 58 0.88 -2.38 -7.38
CA PRO A 58 1.99 -3.00 -8.07
C PRO A 58 3.31 -2.45 -7.54
N VAL A 59 4.29 -3.34 -7.42
CA VAL A 59 5.69 -3.01 -7.16
C VAL A 59 6.46 -3.38 -8.41
N SER A 60 7.13 -2.41 -9.03
CA SER A 60 7.86 -2.61 -10.29
C SER A 60 9.10 -3.48 -10.12
N ASP A 61 9.78 -3.39 -8.97
CA ASP A 61 10.93 -4.22 -8.62
C ASP A 61 10.77 -4.81 -7.21
N ASN A 62 10.45 -6.10 -7.16
CA ASN A 62 10.30 -6.84 -5.90
C ASN A 62 11.58 -7.57 -5.46
N SER A 63 12.74 -7.36 -6.12
CA SER A 63 14.01 -7.97 -5.72
C SER A 63 14.37 -7.66 -4.26
N SER A 64 14.08 -6.43 -3.83
CA SER A 64 14.23 -5.98 -2.44
C SER A 64 13.40 -6.79 -1.43
N HIS A 65 12.36 -7.50 -1.85
CA HIS A 65 11.52 -8.27 -0.92
C HIS A 65 12.29 -9.47 -0.35
N SER A 66 13.14 -10.09 -1.17
CA SER A 66 13.98 -11.22 -0.77
C SER A 66 15.40 -10.83 -0.36
N ASN A 67 15.87 -9.62 -0.69
CA ASN A 67 17.20 -9.15 -0.33
C ASN A 67 17.19 -8.38 1.02
N ALA A 68 17.76 -8.97 2.06
CA ALA A 68 17.84 -8.35 3.39
C ALA A 68 18.80 -7.15 3.47
N SER A 69 19.68 -6.98 2.48
CA SER A 69 20.64 -5.86 2.41
C SER A 69 20.09 -4.65 1.66
N GLU A 70 18.84 -4.70 1.21
CA GLU A 70 18.19 -3.62 0.48
C GLU A 70 16.95 -3.09 1.23
N ASN A 71 16.67 -1.81 1.01
CA ASN A 71 15.43 -1.19 1.49
C ASN A 71 14.23 -1.88 0.86
N PHE A 72 13.29 -2.34 1.69
CA PHE A 72 12.07 -2.96 1.22
C PHE A 72 11.20 -1.92 0.48
N LEU A 73 10.86 -2.20 -0.77
CA LEU A 73 10.05 -1.30 -1.60
C LEU A 73 8.57 -1.69 -1.62
N VAL A 74 7.70 -0.68 -1.58
CA VAL A 74 6.24 -0.83 -1.74
C VAL A 74 5.72 0.18 -2.74
N SER A 75 4.52 -0.05 -3.24
CA SER A 75 3.83 0.91 -4.11
C SER A 75 3.56 2.21 -3.35
N ASN A 76 3.87 3.39 -3.91
CA ASN A 76 3.51 4.68 -3.29
C ASN A 76 1.99 4.84 -3.06
N ARG A 77 1.17 4.05 -3.76
CA ARG A 77 -0.29 3.97 -3.57
C ARG A 77 -0.68 3.45 -2.19
N CYS A 78 0.20 2.72 -1.51
CA CYS A 78 -0.01 2.30 -0.12
C CYS A 78 -0.10 3.50 0.83
N TYR A 79 0.54 4.62 0.47
CA TYR A 79 0.62 5.82 1.33
C TYR A 79 -0.15 7.03 0.80
N SER A 80 -0.49 7.05 -0.48
CA SER A 80 -1.05 8.24 -1.13
C SER A 80 -2.01 7.92 -2.26
N GLY A 81 -2.86 8.90 -2.59
CA GLY A 81 -3.83 8.80 -3.66
C GLY A 81 -5.12 8.05 -3.27
N PRO A 82 -6.01 7.82 -4.24
CA PRO A 82 -7.36 7.31 -3.97
C PRO A 82 -7.39 5.87 -3.42
N LEU A 83 -6.30 5.12 -3.58
CA LEU A 83 -6.20 3.76 -3.08
C LEU A 83 -5.64 3.66 -1.65
N GLN A 84 -5.08 4.73 -1.09
CA GLN A 84 -4.53 4.73 0.27
C GLN A 84 -5.54 4.19 1.33
N PRO A 85 -6.83 4.55 1.32
CA PRO A 85 -7.77 4.07 2.35
C PRO A 85 -7.97 2.54 2.36
N TYR A 86 -7.66 1.87 1.25
CA TYR A 86 -7.79 0.43 1.09
C TYR A 86 -6.47 -0.33 1.38
N ALA A 87 -5.36 0.37 1.64
CA ALA A 87 -4.05 -0.27 1.82
C ALA A 87 -4.03 -1.27 2.99
N LYS A 88 -4.76 -0.98 4.07
CA LYS A 88 -4.95 -1.89 5.22
C LYS A 88 -5.73 -3.17 4.90
N LEU A 89 -6.50 -3.18 3.81
CA LEU A 89 -7.17 -4.39 3.32
C LEU A 89 -6.23 -5.21 2.44
N CYS A 90 -5.09 -4.63 2.09
CA CYS A 90 -4.01 -5.22 1.31
C CYS A 90 -2.71 -5.23 2.12
N SER A 91 -2.80 -5.50 3.44
CA SER A 91 -1.68 -5.38 4.38
C SER A 91 -0.45 -6.19 3.96
N SER A 92 -0.65 -7.40 3.43
CA SER A 92 0.45 -8.23 2.94
C SER A 92 1.15 -7.58 1.73
N GLN A 93 0.37 -7.03 0.79
CA GLN A 93 0.93 -6.35 -0.39
C GLN A 93 1.62 -5.02 -0.04
N CYS A 94 1.08 -4.27 0.92
CA CYS A 94 1.61 -2.97 1.34
C CYS A 94 2.60 -3.05 2.51
N ALA A 95 2.96 -4.26 2.96
CA ALA A 95 3.82 -4.52 4.10
C ALA A 95 3.35 -3.84 5.41
N LEU A 96 2.04 -3.79 5.63
CA LEU A 96 1.36 -3.20 6.80
C LEU A 96 0.93 -4.26 7.83
N CYS A 97 1.47 -5.48 7.80
CA CYS A 97 1.07 -6.54 8.72
C CYS A 97 1.22 -6.16 10.20
N CYS A 98 2.11 -5.24 10.56
CA CYS A 98 2.26 -4.78 11.94
C CYS A 98 1.04 -4.00 12.47
N GLU A 99 0.19 -3.48 11.57
CA GLU A 99 -1.04 -2.77 11.94
C GLU A 99 -2.20 -3.74 12.21
N GLU A 100 -2.06 -5.03 11.88
CA GLU A 100 -3.07 -6.01 12.19
C GLU A 100 -3.10 -6.34 13.69
N PRO A 101 -4.28 -6.54 14.29
CA PRO A 101 -4.40 -6.77 15.73
C PRO A 101 -3.57 -7.95 16.26
N GLU A 102 -3.36 -8.97 15.42
CA GLU A 102 -2.60 -10.17 15.76
C GLU A 102 -1.09 -9.92 15.93
N TYR A 103 -0.59 -8.80 15.37
CA TYR A 103 0.83 -8.44 15.39
C TYR A 103 1.10 -7.07 16.03
N ASN A 104 0.05 -6.30 16.30
CA ASN A 104 0.11 -5.08 17.07
C ASN A 104 0.17 -5.41 18.56
N CYS A 105 1.29 -6.03 18.97
CA CYS A 105 1.62 -6.24 20.38
C CYS A 105 2.03 -4.90 21.00
N THR A 106 1.07 -3.97 21.16
CA THR A 106 1.17 -3.01 22.26
C THR A 106 1.04 -3.81 23.54
N ASP A 107 2.15 -3.99 24.26
CA ASP A 107 2.17 -4.55 25.60
C ASP A 107 1.03 -3.96 26.44
N SER A 108 -0.02 -4.75 26.61
CA SER A 108 -1.06 -4.52 27.61
C SER A 108 -1.09 -5.76 28.48
N ASN A 109 -0.11 -5.81 29.40
CA ASN A 109 0.01 -6.67 30.57
C ASN A 109 0.36 -8.15 30.34
N VAL A 110 1.61 -8.52 30.67
CA VAL A 110 1.92 -9.62 31.61
C VAL A 110 3.03 -9.17 32.54
#